data_AF-A0A6B3RP24-F1
#
_entry.id   AF-A0A6B3RP24-F1
#
_cell.length_a   1.000
_cell.length_b   1.000
_cell.length_c   1.000
_cell.angle_alpha   90.00
_cell.angle_beta   90.00
_cell.angle_gamma   90.00
#
_symmetry.space_group_name_H-M   'P 1'
#
loop_
_entity.id
_entity.type
_entity.pdbx_description
1 polymer ?
#
loop_
_entity_poly.entity_id
_entity_poly.type
_entity_poly.pdbx_seq_one_letter_code
_entity_poly.pdbx_strand_id
1 'polypeptide(L)'
;MTRDDPPVRIRLGQELKDLVQEAAKNNRRSMNAEINARLEESFGIVPEDTPLPRSAPGTGWIKAAKRAAAGGSPDERLSKLEAEVRELKAGLLELRQARQDGPETA
;
A
#
# COMPACT_ATOMS: atom_id res chain seq x y z
N MET A 1 -32.48 8.86 6.65
CA MET A 1 -32.18 7.86 5.61
C MET A 1 -32.09 6.52 6.29
N THR A 2 -33.06 5.64 6.02
CA THR A 2 -33.13 4.28 6.57
C THR A 2 -32.05 3.47 5.88
N ARG A 3 -31.05 2.99 6.63
CA ARG A 3 -30.09 1.99 6.10
C ARG A 3 -30.82 0.65 6.08
N ASP A 4 -30.82 -0.02 4.93
CA ASP A 4 -31.45 -1.33 4.72
C ASP A 4 -30.75 -2.47 5.46
N ASP A 5 -29.60 -2.21 6.09
CA ASP A 5 -28.82 -3.24 6.79
C ASP A 5 -29.50 -3.67 8.10
N PRO A 6 -29.68 -4.99 8.34
CA PRO A 6 -30.29 -5.48 9.57
C PRO A 6 -29.41 -5.18 10.79
N PRO A 7 -29.98 -4.70 11.91
CA PRO A 7 -29.20 -4.42 13.11
C PRO A 7 -28.73 -5.71 13.79
N VAL A 8 -27.44 -5.80 14.09
CA VAL A 8 -26.84 -6.94 14.83
C VAL A 8 -26.59 -6.53 16.28
N ARG A 9 -27.00 -7.39 17.24
CA ARG A 9 -26.70 -7.20 18.67
C ARG A 9 -25.47 -8.03 19.05
N ILE A 10 -24.36 -7.37 19.35
CA ILE A 10 -23.09 -8.01 19.71
C ILE A 10 -22.80 -7.76 21.19
N ARG A 11 -22.30 -8.78 21.89
CA ARG A 11 -21.76 -8.63 23.26
C ARG A 11 -20.25 -8.37 23.15
N LEU A 12 -19.81 -7.20 23.60
CA LEU A 12 -18.40 -6.83 23.63
C LEU A 12 -17.91 -6.78 25.08
N GLY A 13 -16.68 -7.26 25.31
CA GLY A 13 -15.99 -7.00 26.58
C GLY A 13 -15.77 -5.50 26.77
N GLN A 14 -15.76 -5.04 28.02
CA GLN A 14 -15.66 -3.62 28.36
C GLN A 14 -14.38 -2.99 27.78
N GLU A 15 -13.23 -3.65 27.94
CA GLU A 15 -11.95 -3.19 27.40
C GLU A 15 -11.98 -3.03 25.87
N LEU A 16 -12.55 -4.00 25.16
CA LEU A 16 -12.66 -3.96 23.70
C LEU A 16 -13.56 -2.81 23.24
N LYS A 17 -14.66 -2.56 23.96
CA LYS A 17 -15.56 -1.45 23.68
C LYS A 17 -14.82 -0.11 23.80
N ASP A 18 -14.00 0.05 24.84
CA ASP A 18 -13.23 1.28 25.08
C ASP A 18 -12.18 1.50 23.97
N LEU A 19 -11.45 0.45 23.59
CA LEU A 19 -10.48 0.50 22.47
C LEU A 19 -11.14 0.90 21.14
N VAL A 20 -12.31 0.33 20.84
CA VAL A 20 -13.06 0.67 19.61
C VAL A 20 -13.55 2.13 19.67
N GLN A 21 -13.94 2.62 20.84
CA GLN A 21 -14.38 4.00 21.00
C GLN A 21 -13.23 4.99 20.81
N GLU A 22 -12.04 4.69 21.33
CA GLU A 22 -10.85 5.50 21.10
C GLU A 22 -10.42 5.49 19.63
N ALA A 23 -10.40 4.31 19.00
CA ALA A 23 -10.09 4.18 17.58
C ALA A 23 -11.06 4.99 16.70
N ALA A 24 -12.36 4.91 16.99
CA ALA A 24 -13.38 5.67 16.27
C ALA A 24 -13.16 7.19 16.38
N LYS A 25 -12.79 7.69 17.58
CA LYS A 25 -12.44 9.11 17.79
C LYS A 25 -11.21 9.51 16.98
N ASN A 26 -10.14 8.70 17.02
CA ASN A 26 -8.89 8.95 16.30
C ASN A 26 -9.11 8.98 14.78
N ASN A 27 -9.97 8.09 14.28
CA ASN A 27 -10.29 7.97 12.86
C ASN A 27 -11.40 8.95 12.41
N ARG A 28 -11.97 9.74 13.33
CA ARG A 28 -13.09 10.66 13.09
C ARG A 28 -14.30 9.96 12.45
N ARG A 29 -14.59 8.73 12.89
CA ARG A 29 -15.70 7.90 12.45
C ARG A 29 -16.65 7.62 13.63
N SER A 30 -17.89 7.25 13.33
CA SER A 30 -18.77 6.72 14.37
C SER A 30 -18.27 5.34 14.81
N MET A 31 -18.63 4.93 16.02
CA MET A 31 -18.24 3.61 16.53
C MET A 31 -18.71 2.48 15.60
N ASN A 32 -19.92 2.59 15.05
CA ASN A 32 -20.46 1.61 14.12
C ASN A 32 -19.68 1.58 12.79
N ALA A 33 -19.25 2.75 12.29
CA ALA A 33 -18.44 2.84 11.08
C ALA A 33 -17.02 2.28 11.29
N GLU A 34 -16.44 2.45 12.48
CA GLU A 34 -15.14 1.85 12.82
C GLU A 34 -15.23 0.32 12.91
N ILE A 35 -16.30 -0.21 13.51
CA ILE A 35 -16.54 -1.67 13.58
C ILE A 35 -16.68 -2.25 12.18
N ASN A 36 -17.52 -1.64 11.33
CA ASN A 36 -17.69 -2.10 9.95
C ASN A 36 -16.37 -2.06 9.18
N ALA A 37 -15.63 -0.95 9.25
CA ALA A 37 -14.36 -0.81 8.53
C ALA A 37 -13.35 -1.91 8.93
N ARG A 38 -13.24 -2.25 10.22
CA ARG A 38 -12.35 -3.32 10.69
C ARG A 38 -12.82 -4.71 10.26
N LEU A 39 -14.12 -4.95 10.25
CA LEU A 39 -14.68 -6.21 9.78
C LEU A 39 -14.46 -6.36 8.27
N GLU A 40 -14.75 -5.33 7.49
CA GLU A 40 -14.49 -5.28 6.05
C GLU A 40 -13.00 -5.54 5.74
N GLU A 41 -12.09 -4.86 6.46
CA GLU A 41 -10.64 -5.09 6.36
C GLU A 41 -10.25 -6.54 6.65
N SER A 42 -10.88 -7.19 7.65
CA SER A 42 -10.61 -8.61 7.98
C SER A 42 -11.00 -9.59 6.87
N PHE A 43 -11.92 -9.18 5.98
CA PHE A 43 -12.31 -9.93 4.79
C PHE A 43 -11.60 -9.46 3.52
N GLY A 44 -10.62 -8.55 3.63
CA GLY A 44 -9.89 -7.98 2.48
C GLY A 44 -10.72 -7.00 1.65
N ILE A 45 -11.84 -6.51 2.18
CA ILE A 45 -12.70 -5.52 1.55
C ILE A 45 -12.13 -4.15 1.95
N VAL A 46 -11.29 -3.56 1.09
CA VAL A 46 -10.76 -2.22 1.31
C VAL A 46 -11.78 -1.20 0.80
N PRO A 47 -12.37 -0.35 1.66
CA PRO A 47 -13.28 0.69 1.18
C PRO A 47 -12.49 1.69 0.34
N GLU A 48 -12.96 1.98 -0.87
CA GLU A 48 -12.30 2.89 -1.83
C GLU A 48 -12.04 4.29 -1.24
N ASP A 49 -12.91 4.70 -0.30
CA ASP A 49 -12.87 5.99 0.42
C ASP A 49 -12.09 5.96 1.75
N THR A 50 -11.36 4.89 2.05
CA THR A 50 -10.48 4.90 3.22
C THR A 50 -9.26 5.74 2.88
N PRO A 51 -9.03 6.90 3.55
CA PRO A 51 -7.73 7.54 3.45
C PRO A 51 -6.74 6.50 3.94
N LEU A 52 -5.84 6.07 3.05
CA LEU A 52 -4.76 5.16 3.40
C LEU A 52 -4.22 5.55 4.78
N PRO A 53 -3.98 4.60 5.70
CA PRO A 53 -3.34 4.93 6.96
C PRO A 53 -2.15 5.81 6.62
N ARG A 54 -2.03 6.98 7.25
CA ARG A 54 -0.83 7.81 7.13
C ARG A 54 0.30 7.03 7.79
N SER A 55 0.79 6.03 7.07
CA SER A 55 2.04 5.37 7.32
C SER A 55 3.10 6.43 7.08
N ALA A 56 3.51 7.09 8.15
CA ALA A 56 4.87 7.60 8.20
C ALA A 56 5.76 6.36 8.31
N PRO A 57 6.38 5.94 7.20
CA PRO A 57 7.58 6.62 6.70
C PRO A 57 7.43 7.13 5.26
N GLY A 58 6.31 7.82 4.95
CA GLY A 58 6.02 8.30 3.59
C GLY A 58 6.60 9.66 3.19
N THR A 59 6.85 10.58 4.13
CA THR A 59 7.16 11.98 3.76
C THR A 59 8.52 12.13 3.08
N GLY A 60 9.42 11.16 3.29
CA GLY A 60 10.75 11.11 2.69
C GLY A 60 10.72 10.76 1.21
N TRP A 61 10.00 9.70 0.82
CA TRP A 61 9.97 9.26 -0.58
C TRP A 61 9.21 10.25 -1.47
N ILE A 62 8.16 10.90 -0.98
CA ILE A 62 7.44 11.92 -1.77
C ILE A 62 8.33 13.16 -2.00
N LYS A 63 9.06 13.61 -0.96
CA LYS A 63 10.03 14.71 -1.11
C LYS A 63 11.21 14.31 -1.99
N ALA A 64 11.71 13.09 -1.87
CA ALA A 64 12.77 12.55 -2.71
C ALA A 64 12.32 12.43 -4.17
N ALA A 65 11.12 11.92 -4.42
CA ALA A 65 10.51 11.84 -5.75
C ALA A 65 10.28 13.23 -6.35
N LYS A 66 9.84 14.21 -5.56
CA LYS A 66 9.67 15.60 -6.00
C LYS A 66 11.00 16.29 -6.30
N ARG A 67 12.05 16.02 -5.51
CA ARG A 67 13.41 16.52 -5.75
C ARG A 67 14.05 15.87 -6.97
N ALA A 68 13.84 14.57 -7.18
CA ALA A 68 14.25 13.84 -8.38
C ALA A 68 13.45 14.28 -9.63
N ALA A 69 12.20 14.72 -9.45
CA ALA A 69 11.34 15.24 -10.52
C ALA A 69 11.68 16.68 -10.94
N ALA A 70 12.40 17.44 -10.13
CA ALA A 70 12.74 18.84 -10.44
C ALA A 70 13.79 18.99 -11.56
N GLY A 71 14.33 17.88 -12.08
CA GLY A 71 15.43 17.87 -13.07
C GLY A 71 15.04 17.57 -14.51
N GLY A 72 13.75 17.47 -14.86
CA GLY A 72 13.32 17.22 -16.24
C GLY A 72 11.83 16.95 -16.38
N SER A 73 11.34 17.03 -17.62
CA SER A 73 9.95 16.70 -17.97
C SER A 73 9.64 15.22 -17.67
N PRO A 74 8.36 14.87 -17.45
CA PRO A 74 7.95 13.48 -17.22
C PRO A 74 8.44 12.52 -18.32
N ASP A 75 8.42 12.95 -19.58
CA ASP A 75 8.84 12.15 -20.73
C ASP A 75 10.36 11.88 -20.76
N GLU A 76 11.17 12.87 -20.39
CA GLU A 76 12.63 12.69 -20.28
C GLU A 76 12.99 11.70 -19.16
N ARG A 77 12.25 11.76 -18.04
CA ARG A 77 12.42 10.85 -16.91
C ARG A 77 11.99 9.43 -17.26
N LEU A 78 10.90 9.28 -18.02
CA LEU A 78 10.43 7.99 -18.50
C LEU A 78 11.45 7.38 -19.46
N SER A 79 11.93 8.16 -20.43
CA SER A 79 12.93 7.72 -21.41
C SER A 79 14.22 7.25 -20.74
N LYS A 80 14.69 7.96 -19.70
CA LYS A 80 15.88 7.57 -18.94
C LYS A 80 15.67 6.26 -18.18
N LEU A 81 14.51 6.11 -17.53
CA LEU A 81 14.20 4.89 -16.78
C LEU A 81 14.05 3.68 -17.72
N GLU A 82 13.46 3.86 -18.89
CA GLU A 82 13.36 2.81 -19.91
C GLU A 82 14.73 2.36 -20.42
N ALA A 83 15.69 3.29 -20.57
CA ALA A 83 17.06 2.97 -20.93
C ALA A 83 17.77 2.15 -19.83
N GLU A 84 17.67 2.58 -18.57
CA GLU A 84 18.23 1.86 -17.41
C GLU A 84 17.63 0.44 -17.28
N VAL A 85 16.31 0.31 -17.47
CA VAL A 85 15.63 -1.00 -17.43
C VAL A 85 16.09 -1.89 -18.58
N ARG A 86 16.35 -1.35 -19.77
CA ARG A 86 16.86 -2.11 -20.91
C ARG A 86 18.27 -2.64 -20.63
N GLU A 87 19.13 -1.81 -20.05
CA GLU A 87 20.50 -2.19 -19.67
C GLU A 87 20.50 -3.27 -18.57
N LEU A 88 19.71 -3.10 -17.51
CA LEU A 88 19.57 -4.10 -16.46
C LEU A 88 19.05 -5.43 -16.98
N LYS A 89 18.09 -5.42 -17.92
CA LYS A 89 17.59 -6.63 -18.57
C LYS A 89 18.66 -7.32 -19.40
N ALA A 90 19.52 -6.57 -20.09
CA ALA A 90 20.63 -7.12 -20.84
C ALA A 90 21.68 -7.76 -19.91
N GLY A 91 22.09 -7.07 -18.84
CA GLY A 91 23.01 -7.62 -17.85
C GLY A 91 22.44 -8.85 -17.11
N LEU A 92 21.13 -8.87 -16.83
CA LEU A 92 20.47 -10.04 -16.26
C LEU A 92 20.46 -11.23 -17.22
N LEU A 93 20.33 -10.98 -18.52
CA LEU A 93 20.39 -12.00 -19.56
C LEU A 93 21.81 -12.58 -19.67
N GLU A 94 22.85 -11.73 -19.64
CA GLU A 94 24.24 -12.17 -19.63
C GLU A 94 24.59 -12.98 -18.37
N LEU A 95 24.14 -12.54 -17.19
CA LEU A 95 24.31 -13.29 -15.94
C LEU A 95 23.59 -14.64 -15.98
N ARG A 96 22.40 -14.69 -16.60
CA ARG A 96 21.66 -15.94 -16.79
C ARG A 96 22.40 -16.88 -17.75
N GLN A 97 22.97 -16.35 -18.82
CA GLN A 97 23.72 -17.11 -19.82
C GLN A 97 25.04 -17.64 -19.24
N ALA A 98 25.81 -16.81 -18.54
CA ALA A 98 27.03 -17.21 -17.84
C ALA A 98 26.79 -18.26 -16.75
N ARG A 99 25.57 -18.31 -16.17
CA ARG A 99 25.17 -19.36 -15.23
C ARG A 99 24.76 -20.67 -15.94
N GLN A 100 24.31 -20.60 -17.19
CA GLN A 100 24.00 -21.78 -18.02
C GLN A 100 25.26 -22.36 -18.66
N ASP A 101 26.26 -21.54 -18.98
CA ASP A 101 27.53 -21.93 -19.59
C ASP A 101 28.64 -22.27 -18.57
N GLY A 102 28.29 -22.45 -17.28
CA GLY A 102 29.20 -22.98 -16.27
C GLY A 102 29.62 -24.42 -16.61
N PRO A 103 30.88 -24.82 -16.33
CA PRO A 103 31.58 -25.83 -17.11
C PRO A 103 30.87 -27.19 -17.07
N GLU A 104 30.55 -27.75 -18.24
CA GLU A 104 30.49 -29.20 -18.41
C GLU A 104 31.87 -29.77 -18.03
N THR A 105 32.01 -30.17 -16.77
CA THR A 105 33.06 -31.11 -16.38
C THR A 105 32.61 -32.50 -16.79
N ALA A 106 33.09 -32.98 -17.94
CA ALA A 106 33.50 -34.38 -18.20
C ALA A 106 33.98 -34.54 -19.64
#